data_AF-A0A3D9AT80-F1
#
_entry.id   AF-A0A3D9AT80-F1
#
_cell.length_a   1.000
_cell.length_b   1.000
_cell.length_c   1.000
_cell.angle_alpha   90.00
_cell.angle_beta   90.00
_cell.angle_gamma   90.00
#
_symmetry.space_group_name_H-M   'P 1'
#
loop_
_entity.id
_entity.type
_entity.pdbx_description
1 polymer ?
#
loop_
_entity_poly.entity_id
_entity_poly.type
_entity_poly.pdbx_seq_one_letter_code
_entity_poly.pdbx_strand_id
1 'polypeptide(L)'
;MENDLLNKLNMSLENLIEEQSKFDSYLKNSDYTFIGPVNQNLFEPFFKNVNMIAPMRGFPRKIKDFMSNRDAVLKVLSQLPNEEELRIYVIIDRSDDILFHSTIEEYCERFNIQYP
;
A
#
# COMPACT_ATOMS: atom_id res chain seq x y z
N MET A 1 -0.69 -27.16 -16.66
CA MET A 1 -1.55 -26.65 -15.57
C MET A 1 -0.80 -25.88 -14.50
N GLU A 2 0.52 -26.04 -14.32
CA GLU A 2 1.32 -25.19 -13.42
C GLU A 2 1.53 -23.74 -13.91
N ASN A 3 1.65 -23.52 -15.21
CA ASN A 3 1.92 -22.18 -15.77
C ASN A 3 0.74 -21.19 -15.67
N ASP A 4 -0.48 -21.67 -15.40
CA ASP A 4 -1.68 -20.83 -15.36
C ASP A 4 -1.91 -20.22 -13.96
N LEU A 5 -1.44 -20.90 -12.91
CA LEU A 5 -1.43 -20.40 -11.53
C LEU A 5 -0.32 -19.37 -11.32
N LEU A 6 0.86 -19.59 -11.91
CA LEU A 6 1.96 -18.62 -11.91
C LEU A 6 1.61 -17.34 -12.69
N ASN A 7 0.88 -17.45 -13.80
CA ASN A 7 0.37 -16.28 -14.54
C ASN A 7 -0.76 -15.55 -13.79
N LYS A 8 -1.64 -16.24 -13.07
CA LYS A 8 -2.64 -15.60 -12.19
C LYS A 8 -2.02 -14.89 -10.97
N LEU A 9 -0.92 -15.40 -10.44
CA LEU A 9 -0.17 -14.79 -9.34
C LEU A 9 0.67 -13.58 -9.82
N ASN A 10 1.24 -13.60 -11.03
CA ASN A 10 1.86 -12.40 -11.60
C ASN A 10 0.83 -11.33 -11.99
N MET A 11 -0.40 -11.72 -12.32
CA MET A 11 -1.57 -10.84 -12.41
C MET A 11 -2.04 -10.28 -11.04
N SER A 12 -1.40 -10.57 -9.90
CA SER A 12 -1.86 -10.12 -8.57
C SER A 12 -1.21 -8.81 -8.11
N LEU A 13 0.11 -8.63 -8.27
CA LEU A 13 0.82 -7.42 -7.82
C LEU A 13 0.92 -6.35 -8.91
N GLU A 14 1.19 -6.73 -10.17
CA GLU A 14 1.31 -5.78 -11.28
C GLU A 14 -0.01 -5.00 -11.47
N ASN A 15 -1.14 -5.70 -11.38
CA ASN A 15 -2.47 -5.08 -11.43
C ASN A 15 -2.69 -4.11 -10.26
N LEU A 16 -2.27 -4.46 -9.04
CA LEU A 16 -2.36 -3.55 -7.89
C LEU A 16 -1.47 -2.31 -8.06
N ILE A 17 -0.30 -2.45 -8.68
CA ILE A 17 0.59 -1.31 -8.98
C ILE A 17 -0.04 -0.39 -10.03
N GLU A 18 -0.59 -0.96 -11.10
CA GLU A 18 -1.30 -0.20 -12.13
C GLU A 18 -2.51 0.53 -11.54
N GLU A 19 -3.30 -0.18 -10.75
CA GLU A 19 -4.49 0.34 -10.07
C GLU A 19 -4.14 1.45 -9.07
N GLN A 20 -3.09 1.25 -8.27
CA GLN A 20 -2.57 2.29 -7.38
C GLN A 20 -2.18 3.55 -8.17
N SER A 21 -1.51 3.37 -9.30
CA SER A 21 -1.05 4.50 -10.14
C SER A 21 -2.21 5.26 -10.78
N LYS A 22 -3.30 4.56 -11.17
CA LYS A 22 -4.54 5.18 -11.64
C LYS A 22 -5.23 5.95 -10.53
N PHE A 23 -5.24 5.40 -9.32
CA PHE A 23 -5.93 6.02 -8.18
C PHE A 23 -5.22 7.27 -7.62
N ASP A 24 -3.90 7.40 -7.81
CA ASP A 24 -3.12 8.52 -7.25
C ASP A 24 -3.67 9.90 -7.59
N SER A 25 -4.24 10.10 -8.79
CA SER A 25 -4.81 11.39 -9.20
C SER A 25 -6.08 11.79 -8.44
N TYR A 26 -6.69 10.84 -7.71
CA TYR A 26 -7.90 11.05 -6.94
C TYR A 26 -7.61 11.36 -5.46
N LEU A 27 -6.36 11.18 -5.02
CA LEU A 27 -5.95 11.45 -3.65
C LEU A 27 -5.91 12.96 -3.37
N LYS A 28 -6.44 13.36 -2.22
CA LYS A 28 -6.32 14.72 -1.72
C LYS A 28 -4.90 14.99 -1.24
N ASN A 29 -4.55 16.28 -1.15
CA ASN A 29 -3.25 16.71 -0.66
C ASN A 29 -2.90 16.01 0.65
N SER A 30 -1.70 15.41 0.69
CA SER A 30 -1.13 14.64 1.79
C SER A 30 -1.64 13.21 2.00
N ASP A 31 -2.76 12.82 1.40
CA ASP A 31 -3.20 11.42 1.40
C ASP A 31 -2.28 10.59 0.49
N TYR A 32 -2.13 9.30 0.80
CA TYR A 32 -1.28 8.42 0.02
C TYR A 32 -1.81 6.99 0.04
N THR A 33 -1.41 6.21 -0.94
CA THR A 33 -1.71 4.78 -1.01
C THR A 33 -0.47 3.96 -0.72
N PHE A 34 -0.65 2.74 -0.23
CA PHE A 34 0.37 1.70 -0.28
C PHE A 34 -0.27 0.34 -0.54
N ILE A 35 0.50 -0.59 -1.09
CA ILE A 35 0.09 -1.99 -1.24
C ILE A 35 0.63 -2.76 -0.03
N GLY A 36 -0.22 -3.51 0.65
CA GLY A 36 0.13 -4.28 1.83
C GLY A 36 -0.54 -5.65 1.87
N PRO A 37 -0.12 -6.54 2.79
CA PRO A 37 -0.78 -7.82 3.00
C PRO A 37 -2.21 -7.61 3.50
N VAL A 38 -3.11 -8.55 3.22
CA VAL A 38 -4.46 -8.59 3.82
C VAL A 38 -4.39 -9.19 5.23
N ASN A 39 -3.45 -10.12 5.47
CA ASN A 39 -3.25 -10.71 6.79
C ASN A 39 -2.71 -9.68 7.79
N GLN A 40 -3.57 -9.26 8.73
CA GLN A 40 -3.24 -8.27 9.75
C GLN A 40 -2.07 -8.67 10.65
N ASN A 41 -1.82 -9.97 10.82
CA ASN A 41 -0.68 -10.45 11.62
C ASN A 41 0.67 -10.07 10.99
N LEU A 42 0.69 -9.73 9.70
CA LEU A 42 1.88 -9.30 8.97
C LEU A 42 2.09 -7.79 8.99
N PHE A 43 1.14 -6.99 9.50
CA PHE A 43 1.23 -5.54 9.40
C PHE A 43 2.42 -4.99 10.18
N GLU A 44 2.54 -5.33 11.46
CA GLU A 44 3.64 -4.86 12.29
C GLU A 44 5.03 -5.20 11.70
N PRO A 45 5.34 -6.47 11.34
CA PRO A 45 6.61 -6.78 10.71
C PRO A 45 6.78 -6.11 9.35
N PHE A 46 5.69 -5.97 8.57
CA PHE A 46 5.72 -5.26 7.29
C PHE A 46 6.12 -3.79 7.44
N PHE A 47 5.43 -3.02 8.29
CA PHE A 47 5.75 -1.61 8.55
C PHE A 47 7.19 -1.44 9.05
N LYS A 48 7.66 -2.32 9.95
CA LYS A 48 9.04 -2.31 10.45
C LYS A 48 10.06 -2.50 9.32
N ASN A 49 9.82 -3.46 8.44
CA ASN A 49 10.72 -3.75 7.32
C ASN A 49 10.74 -2.61 6.29
N VAL A 50 9.59 -2.02 5.97
CA VAL A 50 9.53 -0.88 5.04
C VAL A 50 10.28 0.32 5.64
N ASN A 51 10.08 0.63 6.92
CA ASN A 51 10.80 1.71 7.58
C ASN A 51 12.32 1.50 7.57
N MET A 52 12.78 0.25 7.76
CA MET A 52 14.21 -0.07 7.76
C MET A 52 14.87 0.14 6.38
N ILE A 53 14.13 -0.11 5.29
CA ILE A 53 14.63 -0.03 3.91
C ILE A 53 14.45 1.36 3.32
N ALA A 54 13.40 2.09 3.71
CA ALA A 54 13.12 3.41 3.18
C ALA A 54 14.26 4.40 3.49
N PRO A 55 14.64 5.28 2.54
CA PRO A 55 15.68 6.29 2.73
C PRO A 55 15.45 7.15 3.98
N MET A 56 16.52 7.47 4.71
CA MET A 56 16.45 8.36 5.87
C MET A 56 16.05 9.78 5.47
N ARG A 57 14.87 10.21 5.94
CA ARG A 57 14.37 11.58 5.86
C ARG A 57 13.86 12.01 7.23
N GLY A 58 14.55 12.97 7.86
CA GLY A 58 14.12 13.61 9.11
C GLY A 58 14.07 12.68 10.34
N PHE A 59 14.02 13.29 11.53
CA PHE A 59 13.80 12.60 12.81
C PHE A 59 12.89 13.48 13.68
N PRO A 60 11.84 12.94 14.32
CA PRO A 60 11.34 11.56 14.22
C PRO A 60 10.64 11.27 12.89
N ARG A 61 10.79 10.05 12.35
CA ARG A 61 10.10 9.61 11.12
C ARG A 61 8.63 9.29 11.41
N LYS A 62 7.74 9.81 10.57
CA LYS A 62 6.31 9.45 10.55
C LYS A 62 6.08 8.26 9.62
N ILE A 63 4.96 7.56 9.79
CA ILE A 63 4.61 6.39 8.96
C ILE A 63 4.54 6.74 7.48
N LYS A 64 4.00 7.91 7.18
CA LYS A 64 3.96 8.46 5.81
C LYS A 64 5.34 8.54 5.15
N ASP A 65 6.39 8.86 5.90
CA ASP A 65 7.73 9.09 5.34
C ASP A 65 8.32 7.84 4.69
N PHE A 66 7.96 6.66 5.19
CA PHE A 66 8.44 5.39 4.65
C PHE A 66 7.36 4.63 3.87
N MET A 67 6.07 4.73 4.24
CA MET A 67 5.01 3.99 3.55
C MET A 67 4.59 4.62 2.22
N SER A 68 4.85 5.91 2.00
CA SER A 68 4.70 6.52 0.68
C SER A 68 5.84 6.17 -0.29
N ASN A 69 6.90 5.50 0.18
CA ASN A 69 8.02 5.08 -0.65
C ASN A 69 7.69 3.76 -1.36
N ARG A 70 7.24 3.87 -2.62
CA ARG A 70 6.88 2.72 -3.46
C ARG A 70 7.98 1.67 -3.56
N ASP A 71 9.22 2.10 -3.81
CA ASP A 71 10.34 1.17 -3.99
C ASP A 71 10.60 0.34 -2.73
N ALA A 72 10.55 0.98 -1.56
CA ALA A 72 10.71 0.30 -0.28
C ALA A 72 9.55 -0.67 -0.02
N VAL A 73 8.31 -0.25 -0.28
CA VAL A 73 7.12 -1.10 -0.15
C VAL A 73 7.21 -2.33 -1.06
N LEU A 74 7.47 -2.14 -2.35
CA LEU A 74 7.58 -3.23 -3.33
C LEU A 74 8.71 -4.21 -2.96
N LYS A 75 9.84 -3.69 -2.47
CA LYS A 75 10.95 -4.53 -2.02
C LYS A 75 10.57 -5.40 -0.83
N VAL A 76 9.77 -4.91 0.11
CA VAL A 76 9.28 -5.72 1.23
C VAL A 76 8.20 -6.71 0.79
N LEU A 77 7.31 -6.31 -0.13
CA LEU A 77 6.31 -7.21 -0.69
C LEU A 77 6.95 -8.42 -1.37
N SER A 78 8.08 -8.24 -2.07
CA SER A 78 8.83 -9.36 -2.67
C SER A 78 9.44 -10.35 -1.67
N GLN A 79 9.42 -10.03 -0.37
CA GLN A 79 9.91 -10.89 0.71
C GLN A 79 8.78 -11.62 1.45
N LEU A 80 7.52 -11.30 1.17
CA LEU A 80 6.38 -12.01 1.74
C LEU A 80 6.24 -13.41 1.11
N PRO A 81 5.60 -14.36 1.81
CA PRO A 81 5.25 -15.65 1.21
C PRO A 81 4.47 -15.46 -0.09
N ASN A 82 4.78 -16.23 -1.13
CA ASN A 82 4.22 -16.08 -2.48
C ASN A 82 2.68 -16.21 -2.57
N GLU A 83 2.03 -16.73 -1.52
CA GLU A 83 0.58 -16.92 -1.45
C GLU A 83 -0.14 -15.84 -0.63
N GLU A 84 0.58 -14.81 -0.17
CA GLU A 84 -0.02 -13.75 0.63
C GLU A 84 -0.92 -12.85 -0.24
N GLU A 85 -2.18 -12.71 0.16
CA GLU A 85 -3.12 -11.82 -0.50
C GLU A 85 -2.73 -10.36 -0.22
N LEU A 86 -2.75 -9.52 -1.26
CA LEU A 86 -2.36 -8.12 -1.20
C LEU A 86 -3.56 -7.21 -1.51
N ARG A 87 -3.55 -6.00 -0.92
CA ARG A 87 -4.57 -4.98 -1.17
C ARG A 87 -3.97 -3.57 -1.17
N ILE A 88 -4.61 -2.64 -1.89
CA ILE A 88 -4.32 -1.21 -1.79
C ILE A 88 -5.02 -0.64 -0.56
N TYR A 89 -4.21 -0.04 0.32
CA TYR A 89 -4.67 0.74 1.45
C TYR A 89 -4.53 2.22 1.13
N VAL A 90 -5.54 3.00 1.47
CA VAL A 90 -5.54 4.46 1.38
C VAL A 90 -5.36 5.02 2.79
N ILE A 91 -4.30 5.79 2.99
CA ILE A 91 -4.04 6.49 4.25
C ILE A 91 -4.50 7.93 4.14
N ILE A 92 -5.42 8.30 5.03
CA ILE A 92 -5.96 9.64 5.13
C ILE A 92 -5.15 10.41 6.16
N ASP A 93 -4.32 11.34 5.71
CA ASP A 93 -3.39 12.10 6.56
C ASP A 93 -4.11 13.33 7.16
N ARG A 94 -4.84 13.12 8.26
CA ARG A 94 -5.58 14.19 8.95
C ARG A 94 -4.81 14.90 10.06
N SER A 95 -3.48 14.77 10.08
CA SER A 95 -2.59 15.17 11.17
C SER A 95 -2.88 14.45 12.49
N ASP A 96 -1.78 14.05 13.16
CA ASP A 96 -1.71 13.43 14.49
C ASP A 96 -2.02 11.92 14.56
N ASP A 97 -1.02 11.13 14.16
CA ASP A 97 -0.66 9.78 14.62
C ASP A 97 -1.68 8.64 14.52
N ILE A 98 -2.91 8.90 14.12
CA ILE A 98 -3.92 7.87 13.86
C ILE A 98 -3.87 7.54 12.37
N LEU A 99 -3.23 6.41 12.05
CA LEU A 99 -3.37 5.75 10.75
C LEU A 99 -4.84 5.41 10.53
N PHE A 100 -5.59 6.29 9.85
CA PHE A 100 -6.86 5.90 9.27
C PHE A 100 -6.56 5.25 7.93
N HIS A 101 -6.47 3.92 7.91
CA HIS A 101 -6.38 3.15 6.68
C HIS A 101 -7.78 2.74 6.23
N SER A 102 -8.11 3.07 4.98
CA SER A 102 -9.31 2.61 4.28
C SER A 102 -8.93 1.80 3.05
N THR A 103 -9.91 1.24 2.37
CA THR A 103 -9.74 0.81 0.98
C THR A 103 -10.02 1.96 -0.01
N ILE A 104 -9.77 1.72 -1.31
CA ILE A 104 -10.12 2.68 -2.37
C ILE A 104 -11.63 2.99 -2.33
N GLU A 105 -12.46 1.96 -2.18
CA GLU A 105 -13.91 2.06 -2.20
C GLU A 105 -14.42 2.96 -1.06
N GLU A 106 -13.93 2.72 0.17
CA GLU A 106 -14.29 3.52 1.33
C GLU A 106 -13.82 4.99 1.20
N TYR A 107 -12.66 5.21 0.58
CA TYR A 107 -12.17 6.56 0.29
C TYR A 107 -13.05 7.28 -0.73
N CYS A 108 -13.44 6.59 -1.80
CA CYS A 108 -14.32 7.13 -2.83
C CYS A 108 -15.70 7.49 -2.28
N GLU A 109 -16.29 6.61 -1.47
CA GLU A 109 -17.57 6.86 -0.79
C GLU A 109 -17.47 8.10 0.11
N ARG A 110 -16.43 8.18 0.94
CA ARG A 110 -16.20 9.29 1.87
C ARG A 110 -16.09 10.65 1.18
N PHE A 111 -15.50 10.68 -0.02
CA PHE A 111 -15.20 11.92 -0.73
C PHE A 111 -16.06 12.15 -1.97
N ASN A 112 -17.10 11.33 -2.20
CA ASN A 112 -17.97 11.36 -3.38
C ASN A 112 -17.20 11.33 -4.70
N ILE A 113 -16.16 10.50 -4.76
CA ILE A 113 -15.35 10.31 -5.97
C ILE A 113 -15.99 9.22 -6.83
N GLN A 114 -16.23 9.53 -8.10
CA GLN A 114 -16.59 8.52 -9.10
C GLN A 114 -15.31 7.95 -9.70
N TYR A 115 -14.93 6.76 -9.24
CA TYR A 115 -13.76 6.03 -9.70
C TYR A 115 -14.22 4.78 -10.47
N PRO A 116 -13.78 4.59 -11.73
CA PRO A 116 -14.28 3.54 -12.62
C PRO A 116 -13.81 2.13 -12.26
#